data_AF-A0A2H3BAD0-F1
#
_entry.id   AF-A0A2H3BAD0-F1
#
_cell.length_a   1.000
_cell.length_b   1.000
_cell.length_c   1.000
_cell.angle_alpha   90.00
_cell.angle_beta   90.00
_cell.angle_gamma   90.00
#
_symmetry.space_group_name_H-M   'P 1'
#
loop_
_entity.id
_entity.type
_entity.pdbx_description
1 polymer ?
#
loop_
_entity_poly.entity_id
_entity_poly.type
_entity_poly.pdbx_seq_one_letter_code
_entity_poly.pdbx_strand_id
1 'polypeptide(L)'
;MDRIRLRHILDCGQARLARIAKVPVSVDFPPQSPADWSRAWRARLAQCADNAERLATARSLLADCDDADTRDMPDDVLRHFTVRPNDTRIEADRTAHPVNVGESAYKGVIERQPEDQRPLLRQVVAYGLQFRL
;
A
#
# COMPACT_ATOMS: atom_id res chain seq x y z
N MET A 1 -4.42 -14.21 -12.48
CA MET A 1 -4.61 -12.77 -12.14
C MET A 1 -3.26 -12.09 -12.08
N ASP A 2 -3.10 -10.90 -12.67
CA ASP A 2 -1.85 -10.11 -12.61
C ASP A 2 -1.66 -9.46 -11.21
N ARG A 3 -1.39 -10.30 -10.21
CA ARG A 3 -1.11 -9.91 -8.82
C ARG A 3 0.11 -9.00 -8.70
N ILE A 4 1.09 -9.19 -9.60
CA ILE A 4 2.31 -8.40 -9.65
C ILE A 4 2.02 -6.91 -9.92
N ARG A 5 1.00 -6.56 -10.71
CA ARG A 5 0.64 -5.14 -10.91
C ARG A 5 0.06 -4.54 -9.63
N LEU A 6 -0.82 -5.27 -8.95
CA LEU A 6 -1.38 -4.84 -7.66
C LEU A 6 -0.30 -4.69 -6.59
N ARG A 7 0.74 -5.53 -6.61
CA ARG A 7 1.90 -5.41 -5.73
C ARG A 7 2.53 -4.01 -5.81
N HIS A 8 2.73 -3.50 -7.03
CA HIS A 8 3.26 -2.15 -7.23
C HIS A 8 2.37 -1.08 -6.60
N ILE A 9 1.04 -1.16 -6.79
CA ILE A 9 0.08 -0.23 -6.17
C ILE A 9 0.11 -0.30 -4.65
N LEU A 10 0.19 -1.51 -4.09
CA LEU A 10 0.31 -1.69 -2.66
C LEU A 10 1.61 -1.08 -2.15
N ASP A 11 2.73 -1.24 -2.87
CA ASP A 11 4.00 -0.59 -2.50
C ASP A 11 3.92 0.93 -2.58
N CYS A 12 3.27 1.49 -3.61
CA CYS A 12 3.06 2.93 -3.72
C CYS A 12 2.14 3.49 -2.62
N GLY A 13 1.05 2.79 -2.30
CA GLY A 13 0.16 3.17 -1.19
C GLY A 13 0.87 3.09 0.15
N GLN A 14 1.61 2.00 0.41
CA GLN A 14 2.43 1.85 1.62
C GLN A 14 3.52 2.92 1.70
N ALA A 15 4.13 3.29 0.57
CA ALA A 15 5.11 4.35 0.51
C ALA A 15 4.52 5.73 0.84
N ARG A 16 3.32 6.02 0.33
CA ARG A 16 2.57 7.25 0.64
C ARG A 16 2.27 7.33 2.13
N LEU A 17 1.77 6.24 2.72
CA LEU A 17 1.51 6.14 4.15
C LEU A 17 2.77 6.35 5.00
N ALA A 18 3.89 5.73 4.60
CA ALA A 18 5.17 5.90 5.28
C ALA A 18 5.62 7.37 5.32
N ARG A 19 5.52 8.08 4.18
CA ARG A 19 5.90 9.49 4.08
C ARG A 19 5.01 10.37 4.95
N ILE A 20 3.70 10.20 4.86
CA ILE A 20 2.72 11.01 5.58
C ILE A 20 2.85 10.81 7.10
N ALA A 21 2.97 9.55 7.53
CA ALA A 21 3.21 9.21 8.93
C ALA A 21 4.66 9.48 9.41
N LYS A 22 5.52 10.04 8.54
CA LYS A 22 6.93 10.33 8.82
C LYS A 22 7.68 9.13 9.41
N VAL A 23 7.37 7.93 8.91
CA VAL A 23 8.02 6.69 9.37
C VAL A 23 9.51 6.78 9.06
N PRO A 24 10.39 6.57 10.06
CA PRO A 24 11.83 6.57 9.82
C PRO A 24 12.20 5.50 8.80
N VAL A 25 12.96 5.88 7.77
CA VAL A 25 13.55 4.94 6.83
C VAL A 25 14.99 4.71 7.26
N SER A 26 15.35 3.45 7.45
CA SER A 26 16.67 3.04 7.92
C SER A 26 17.68 3.12 6.78
N VAL A 27 18.17 4.31 6.48
CA VAL A 27 19.13 4.53 5.39
C VAL A 27 20.08 5.69 5.70
N ASP A 28 21.37 5.47 5.44
CA ASP A 28 22.41 6.51 5.41
C ASP A 28 22.22 7.48 4.23
N PHE A 29 21.31 7.17 3.30
CA PHE A 29 21.01 7.95 2.09
C PHE A 29 19.49 8.11 1.90
N PRO A 30 19.00 9.18 1.25
CA PRO A 30 17.56 9.36 1.01
C PRO A 30 16.94 8.16 0.28
N PRO A 31 15.71 7.72 0.64
CA PRO A 31 15.08 6.58 -0.01
C PRO A 31 14.80 6.89 -1.48
N GLN A 32 15.25 6.00 -2.38
CA GLN A 32 15.23 6.27 -3.83
C GLN A 32 14.04 5.63 -4.55
N SER A 33 13.25 4.78 -3.86
CA SER A 33 12.15 4.04 -4.49
C SER A 33 10.91 3.92 -3.59
N PRO A 34 9.69 3.72 -4.17
CA PRO A 34 8.50 3.40 -3.38
C PRO A 34 8.70 2.12 -2.56
N ALA A 35 9.53 1.18 -3.04
CA ALA A 35 9.80 -0.07 -2.35
C ALA A 35 10.52 0.15 -1.00
N ASP A 36 11.39 1.16 -0.89
CA ASP A 36 12.11 1.46 0.34
C ASP A 36 11.17 2.03 1.42
N TRP A 37 10.33 2.98 1.03
CA TRP A 37 9.27 3.51 1.89
C TRP A 37 8.24 2.44 2.28
N SER A 38 7.81 1.60 1.34
CA SER A 38 6.96 0.43 1.62
C SER A 38 7.61 -0.53 2.61
N ARG A 39 8.92 -0.77 2.51
CA ARG A 39 9.65 -1.63 3.44
C ARG A 39 9.67 -1.03 4.84
N ALA A 40 9.90 0.28 4.98
CA ALA A 40 9.86 0.99 6.26
C ALA A 40 8.47 0.91 6.91
N TRP A 41 7.41 1.14 6.14
CA TRP A 41 6.03 0.96 6.60
C TRP A 41 5.76 -0.45 7.13
N ARG A 42 6.14 -1.47 6.34
CA ARG A 42 5.95 -2.86 6.73
C ARG A 42 6.76 -3.24 7.97
N ALA A 43 7.99 -2.73 8.09
CA ALA A 43 8.84 -2.94 9.26
C ALA A 43 8.25 -2.29 10.51
N ARG A 44 7.70 -1.07 10.40
CA ARG A 44 7.03 -0.39 11.51
C ARG A 44 5.85 -1.20 12.06
N LEU A 45 5.07 -1.82 11.17
CA LEU A 45 3.93 -2.65 11.53
C LEU A 45 4.31 -4.10 11.90
N ALA A 46 5.54 -4.56 11.62
CA ALA A 46 5.97 -5.94 11.87
C ALA A 46 6.02 -6.29 13.37
N GLN A 47 6.05 -5.26 14.23
CA GLN A 47 6.04 -5.38 15.68
C GLN A 47 4.67 -5.77 16.23
N CYS A 48 3.60 -5.60 15.45
CA CYS A 48 2.23 -5.93 15.84
C CYS A 48 1.97 -7.45 15.74
N ALA A 49 1.23 -7.98 16.70
CA ALA A 49 0.90 -9.39 16.84
C ALA A 49 0.01 -9.91 15.68
N ASP A 50 -0.98 -9.12 15.26
CA ASP A 50 -1.96 -9.51 14.24
C ASP A 50 -2.39 -8.36 13.30
N ASN A 51 -3.25 -8.66 12.33
CA ASN A 51 -3.71 -7.69 11.34
C ASN A 51 -4.65 -6.60 11.92
N ALA A 52 -5.35 -6.87 13.03
CA ALA A 52 -6.20 -5.88 13.69
C ALA A 52 -5.35 -4.83 14.41
N GLU A 53 -4.32 -5.27 15.13
CA GLU A 53 -3.35 -4.38 15.77
C GLU A 53 -2.55 -3.58 14.74
N ARG A 54 -2.22 -4.17 13.58
CA ARG A 54 -1.58 -3.45 12.47
C ARG A 54 -2.46 -2.32 11.93
N LEU A 55 -3.76 -2.55 11.80
CA LEU A 55 -4.71 -1.52 11.39
C LEU A 55 -4.84 -0.41 12.45
N ALA A 56 -4.99 -0.78 13.72
CA ALA A 56 -5.08 0.19 14.82
C ALA A 56 -3.80 1.05 14.93
N THR A 57 -2.64 0.42 14.80
CA THR A 57 -1.34 1.11 14.77
C THR A 57 -1.25 2.06 13.57
N ALA A 58 -1.65 1.60 12.38
CA ALA A 58 -1.68 2.46 11.20
C ALA A 58 -2.60 3.67 11.39
N ARG A 59 -3.77 3.49 12.00
CA ARG A 59 -4.67 4.61 12.32
C ARG A 59 -4.05 5.61 13.28
N SER A 60 -3.45 5.12 14.36
CA SER A 60 -2.77 5.98 15.32
C SER A 60 -1.64 6.78 14.67
N LEU A 61 -0.87 6.18 13.75
CA LEU A 61 0.19 6.87 13.01
C LEU A 61 -0.31 7.97 12.06
N LEU A 62 -1.58 7.92 11.66
CA LEU A 62 -2.18 8.83 10.68
C LEU A 62 -3.16 9.83 11.29
N ALA A 63 -3.45 9.71 12.60
CA ALA A 63 -4.49 10.49 13.27
C ALA A 63 -4.27 12.00 13.16
N ASP A 64 -3.01 12.43 13.27
CA ASP A 64 -2.62 13.84 13.28
C ASP A 64 -1.98 14.30 11.96
N CYS A 65 -2.20 13.58 10.86
CA CYS A 65 -1.66 14.00 9.57
C CYS A 65 -2.55 15.05 8.88
N ASP A 66 -1.92 15.99 8.17
CA ASP A 66 -2.61 17.08 7.46
C ASP A 66 -3.31 16.63 6.16
N ASP A 67 -3.04 15.41 5.71
CA ASP A 67 -3.60 14.84 4.48
C ASP A 67 -4.97 14.21 4.78
N ALA A 68 -6.04 14.98 4.53
CA ALA A 68 -7.42 14.56 4.80
C ALA A 68 -7.77 13.24 4.09
N ASP A 69 -7.35 13.05 2.84
CA ASP A 69 -7.57 11.81 2.08
C ASP A 69 -7.00 10.58 2.80
N THR A 70 -5.85 10.72 3.49
CA THR A 70 -5.22 9.65 4.27
C THR A 70 -5.86 9.48 5.63
N ARG A 71 -6.07 10.58 6.34
CA ARG A 71 -6.63 10.58 7.69
C ARG A 71 -8.03 9.95 7.68
N ASP A 72 -8.84 10.36 6.71
CA ASP A 72 -10.25 10.02 6.61
C ASP A 72 -10.48 8.79 5.69
N MET A 73 -9.42 8.14 5.20
CA MET A 73 -9.49 6.91 4.42
C MET A 73 -10.36 5.85 5.12
N PRO A 74 -11.20 5.07 4.44
CA PRO A 74 -11.94 3.96 5.06
C PRO A 74 -11.04 2.83 5.55
N ASP A 75 -11.42 2.16 6.65
CA ASP A 75 -10.64 1.03 7.23
C ASP A 75 -10.46 -0.12 6.24
N ASP A 76 -11.46 -0.43 5.43
CA ASP A 76 -11.37 -1.50 4.45
C ASP A 76 -10.34 -1.22 3.37
N VAL A 77 -10.14 0.05 3.01
CA VAL A 77 -9.07 0.48 2.10
C VAL A 77 -7.73 0.40 2.82
N LEU A 78 -7.63 0.95 4.03
CA LEU A 78 -6.38 0.97 4.80
C LEU A 78 -5.85 -0.44 5.08
N ARG A 79 -6.75 -1.40 5.34
CA ARG A 79 -6.42 -2.83 5.54
C ARG A 79 -5.56 -3.40 4.40
N HIS A 80 -5.79 -2.99 3.16
CA HIS A 80 -5.01 -3.48 2.01
C HIS A 80 -3.52 -3.11 2.11
N PHE A 81 -3.21 -2.02 2.80
CA PHE A 81 -1.83 -1.55 3.00
C PHE A 81 -1.22 -2.01 4.33
N THR A 82 -2.02 -2.55 5.25
CA THR A 82 -1.54 -2.98 6.57
C THR A 82 -1.40 -4.50 6.68
N VAL A 83 -2.12 -5.31 5.91
CA VAL A 83 -2.07 -6.78 6.00
C VAL A 83 -0.65 -7.33 5.78
N ARG A 84 -0.32 -8.45 6.43
CA ARG A 84 0.99 -9.08 6.28
C ARG A 84 1.24 -9.47 4.81
N PRO A 85 2.46 -9.23 4.31
CA PRO A 85 2.88 -9.67 2.99
C PRO A 85 2.55 -11.12 2.65
N ASN A 86 2.74 -12.05 3.59
CA ASN A 86 2.58 -13.48 3.33
C ASN A 86 1.11 -13.91 3.27
N ASP A 87 0.19 -13.11 3.83
CA ASP A 87 -1.26 -13.37 3.75
C ASP A 87 -1.81 -13.01 2.36
N THR A 88 -1.05 -12.25 1.56
CA THR A 88 -1.47 -11.69 0.27
C THR A 88 -0.55 -12.06 -0.89
N ARG A 89 0.64 -12.63 -0.64
CA ARG A 89 1.67 -12.90 -1.67
C ARG A 89 1.97 -14.39 -1.78
N ILE A 90 2.21 -14.81 -3.02
CA ILE A 90 2.90 -16.07 -3.33
C ILE A 90 4.27 -15.77 -3.94
N GLU A 91 5.17 -16.74 -3.94
CA GLU A 91 6.56 -16.57 -4.39
C GLU A 91 6.70 -16.02 -5.82
N ALA A 92 5.73 -16.33 -6.69
CA ALA A 92 5.64 -15.83 -8.07
C ALA A 92 5.39 -14.31 -8.19
N ASP A 93 5.06 -13.61 -7.10
CA ASP A 93 4.75 -12.17 -7.12
C ASP A 93 6.00 -11.27 -7.03
N ARG A 94 7.22 -11.84 -6.95
CA ARG A 94 8.47 -11.13 -6.63
C ARG A 94 9.13 -10.34 -7.78
N THR A 95 8.72 -10.51 -9.02
CA THR A 95 9.62 -10.25 -10.17
C THR A 95 9.21 -9.20 -11.21
N ALA A 96 8.13 -8.42 -11.06
CA ALA A 96 7.86 -7.35 -12.02
C ALA A 96 7.53 -5.98 -11.40
N HIS A 97 8.35 -4.99 -11.75
CA HIS A 97 8.07 -3.58 -11.59
C HIS A 97 7.62 -3.05 -12.96
N PRO A 98 6.30 -2.82 -13.18
CA PRO A 98 5.83 -2.37 -14.49
C PRO A 98 6.40 -0.98 -14.82
N VAL A 99 6.93 -0.82 -16.03
CA VAL A 99 7.63 0.39 -16.51
C VAL A 99 6.65 1.52 -16.87
N ASN A 100 5.39 1.20 -17.15
CA ASN A 100 4.32 2.15 -17.45
C ASN A 100 3.07 1.82 -16.60
N VAL A 101 2.71 2.72 -15.69
CA VAL A 101 1.62 2.51 -14.71
C VAL A 101 0.71 3.72 -14.67
N GLY A 102 -0.40 3.64 -15.41
CA GLY A 102 -1.56 4.51 -15.30
C GLY A 102 -2.79 3.71 -14.90
N GLU A 103 -3.90 4.39 -14.59
CA GLU A 103 -5.15 3.74 -14.15
C GLU A 103 -5.66 2.67 -15.14
N SER A 104 -5.46 2.89 -16.44
CA SER A 104 -5.79 1.92 -17.51
C SER A 104 -5.02 0.60 -17.40
N ALA A 105 -3.81 0.60 -16.83
CA ALA A 105 -2.99 -0.60 -16.61
C ALA A 105 -3.60 -1.54 -15.55
N TYR A 106 -4.46 -0.99 -14.68
CA TYR A 106 -5.13 -1.69 -13.58
C TYR A 106 -6.56 -2.10 -13.90
N LYS A 107 -7.20 -1.46 -14.89
CA LYS A 107 -8.59 -1.74 -15.30
C LYS A 107 -8.83 -3.25 -15.51
N GLY A 108 -8.01 -3.88 -16.36
CA GLY A 108 -8.14 -5.32 -16.62
C GLY A 108 -7.78 -6.21 -15.42
N VAL A 109 -7.06 -5.70 -14.42
CA VAL A 109 -6.81 -6.42 -13.16
C VAL A 109 -8.03 -6.36 -12.27
N ILE A 110 -8.66 -5.19 -12.15
CA ILE A 110 -9.88 -4.96 -11.37
C ILE A 110 -11.06 -5.74 -11.95
N GLU A 111 -11.26 -5.70 -13.27
CA GLU A 111 -12.39 -6.35 -13.93
C GLU A 111 -12.40 -7.88 -13.77
N ARG A 112 -11.22 -8.49 -13.60
CA ARG A 112 -11.08 -9.93 -13.35
C ARG A 112 -11.46 -10.35 -11.93
N GLN A 113 -11.70 -9.41 -11.02
CA GLN A 113 -12.05 -9.67 -9.62
C GLN A 113 -13.57 -9.81 -9.45
N PRO A 114 -14.01 -10.49 -8.37
CA PRO A 114 -15.43 -10.53 -7.98
C PRO A 114 -16.04 -9.12 -7.94
N GLU A 115 -17.29 -8.98 -8.41
CA GLU A 115 -17.90 -7.66 -8.65
C GLU A 115 -17.99 -6.80 -7.40
N ASP A 116 -18.23 -7.45 -6.25
CA ASP A 116 -18.29 -6.88 -4.91
C ASP A 116 -16.94 -6.29 -4.46
N GLN A 117 -15.82 -6.82 -4.96
CA GLN A 117 -14.47 -6.37 -4.59
C GLN A 117 -13.96 -5.22 -5.48
N ARG A 118 -14.54 -5.04 -6.66
CA ARG A 118 -14.07 -4.04 -7.65
C ARG A 118 -14.10 -2.60 -7.12
N PRO A 119 -15.16 -2.12 -6.42
CA PRO A 119 -15.20 -0.76 -5.89
C PRO A 119 -14.07 -0.49 -4.90
N LEU A 120 -13.77 -1.46 -4.03
CA LEU A 120 -12.71 -1.34 -3.04
C LEU A 120 -11.33 -1.28 -3.71
N LEU A 121 -11.09 -2.18 -4.68
CA LEU A 121 -9.82 -2.19 -5.42
C LEU A 121 -9.60 -0.94 -6.24
N ARG A 122 -10.65 -0.29 -6.75
CA ARG A 122 -10.54 1.03 -7.41
C ARG A 122 -10.05 2.09 -6.42
N GLN A 123 -10.55 2.11 -5.20
CA GLN A 123 -10.08 3.06 -4.17
C GLN A 123 -8.62 2.81 -3.80
N VAL A 124 -8.22 1.54 -3.64
CA VAL A 124 -6.83 1.15 -3.37
C VAL A 124 -5.90 1.60 -4.50
N VAL A 125 -6.29 1.39 -5.76
CA VAL A 125 -5.53 1.83 -6.94
C VAL A 125 -5.45 3.35 -7.02
N ALA A 126 -6.58 4.05 -6.88
CA ALA A 126 -6.63 5.51 -6.92
C ALA A 126 -5.71 6.12 -5.87
N TYR A 127 -5.73 5.61 -4.64
CA TYR A 127 -4.86 6.07 -3.56
C TYR A 127 -3.38 5.79 -3.86
N GLY A 128 -3.04 4.56 -4.29
CA GLY A 128 -1.66 4.19 -4.61
C GLY A 128 -1.05 5.03 -5.75
N LEU A 129 -1.84 5.38 -6.77
CA LEU A 129 -1.40 6.20 -7.90
C LEU A 129 -1.08 7.66 -7.54
N GLN A 130 -1.51 8.14 -6.36
CA GLN A 130 -1.15 9.48 -5.88
C GLN A 130 0.31 9.56 -5.41
N PHE A 131 0.98 8.43 -5.16
CA PHE A 131 2.38 8.44 -4.74
C PHE A 131 3.29 8.91 -5.87
N ARG A 132 4.04 9.98 -5.59
CA ARG A 132 5.13 10.47 -6.43
C ARG A 132 6.39 10.49 -5.57
N LEU A 133 7.53 10.07 -6.13
CA LEU A 133 8.83 10.19 -5.45
C LEU A 133 9.19 11.67 -5.33
#